data_AF-A0A5D0TG28-F1
#
_entry.id   AF-A0A5D0TG28-F1
#
_cell.length_a   1.000
_cell.length_b   1.000
_cell.length_c   1.000
_cell.angle_alpha   90.00
_cell.angle_beta   90.00
_cell.angle_gamma   90.00
#
_symmetry.space_group_name_H-M   'P 1'
#
loop_
_entity.id
_entity.type
_entity.pdbx_description
1 polymer ?
#
loop_
_entity_poly.entity_id
_entity_poly.type
_entity_poly.pdbx_seq_one_letter_code
_entity_poly.pdbx_strand_id
1 'polypeptide(L)'
;MTGGSGRTSGRPAGQLRGRAATWRDQGVAFGWLVLIWNLLWGQFTWGNLLGGVLVGAVVLVFFPLPPVTFGGRLRPRALLVLVARFVVELVVASVRVARIAVQPGFQPRSAIIAVPLRVRTDLNLALTAELVSLVPGTLILEVDREAGVLYLHVLDVRRPQDLADNRARVLEIERRILRAVGSAAEVRRLDSEPDEREKKP
;
A
#
# COMPACT_ATOMS: atom_id res chain seq x y z
N MET A 1 -31.35 4.81 -54.12
CA MET A 1 -31.71 3.43 -53.77
C MET A 1 -30.51 2.77 -53.11
N THR A 2 -30.73 2.21 -51.90
CA THR A 2 -29.98 1.11 -51.23
C THR A 2 -28.47 1.27 -51.02
N GLY A 3 -27.86 1.15 -49.84
CA GLY A 3 -28.21 0.61 -48.52
C GLY A 3 -27.08 1.00 -47.55
N GLY A 4 -27.19 0.94 -46.23
CA GLY A 4 -27.91 -0.04 -45.42
C GLY A 4 -26.89 -1.04 -44.82
N SER A 5 -26.58 -0.85 -43.53
CA SER A 5 -25.88 -1.78 -42.61
C SER A 5 -24.34 -1.92 -42.76
N GLY A 6 -23.56 -2.13 -41.70
CA GLY A 6 -23.92 -2.61 -40.37
C GLY A 6 -22.93 -2.16 -39.30
N ARG A 7 -23.48 -1.65 -38.19
CA ARG A 7 -22.78 -1.54 -36.91
C ARG A 7 -22.56 -2.96 -36.38
N THR A 8 -21.34 -3.48 -36.50
CA THR A 8 -20.92 -4.68 -35.77
C THR A 8 -20.59 -4.29 -34.34
N SER A 9 -21.57 -4.39 -33.46
CA SER A 9 -21.36 -4.33 -32.02
C SER A 9 -20.56 -5.56 -31.56
N GLY A 10 -19.24 -5.44 -31.53
CA GLY A 10 -18.37 -6.41 -30.88
C GLY A 10 -18.64 -6.40 -29.38
N ARG A 11 -19.39 -7.39 -28.88
CA ARG A 11 -19.48 -7.65 -27.43
C ARG A 11 -18.08 -8.03 -26.93
N PRO A 12 -17.51 -7.31 -25.94
CA PRO A 12 -16.18 -7.63 -25.45
C PRO A 12 -16.22 -8.90 -24.60
N ALA A 13 -15.53 -9.96 -25.06
CA ALA A 13 -15.30 -11.21 -24.34
C ALA A 13 -14.51 -11.06 -23.01
N GLY A 14 -14.17 -9.82 -22.61
CA GLY A 14 -13.50 -9.50 -21.35
C GLY A 14 -14.42 -9.31 -20.13
N GLN A 15 -15.74 -9.13 -20.31
CA GLN A 15 -16.65 -8.83 -19.19
C GLN A 15 -16.94 -10.02 -18.25
N LEU A 16 -16.85 -11.26 -18.73
CA LEU A 16 -17.20 -12.45 -17.94
C LEU A 16 -16.12 -12.82 -16.91
N ARG A 17 -14.84 -12.58 -17.23
CA ARG A 17 -13.72 -12.80 -16.28
C ARG A 17 -13.67 -11.72 -15.18
N GLY A 18 -14.10 -10.50 -15.48
CA GLY A 18 -14.17 -9.40 -14.51
C GLY A 18 -15.22 -9.65 -13.42
N ARG A 19 -16.43 -10.09 -13.79
CA ARG A 19 -17.51 -10.39 -12.83
C ARG A 19 -17.12 -11.49 -11.84
N ALA A 20 -16.54 -12.60 -12.28
CA ALA A 20 -16.17 -13.69 -11.37
C ALA A 20 -15.09 -13.29 -10.34
N ALA A 21 -14.16 -12.40 -10.70
CA ALA A 21 -13.14 -11.87 -9.79
C ALA A 21 -13.78 -10.96 -8.73
N THR A 22 -14.66 -10.04 -9.13
CA THR A 22 -15.36 -9.12 -8.22
C THR A 22 -16.21 -9.87 -7.18
N TRP A 23 -16.89 -10.95 -7.58
CA TRP A 23 -17.71 -11.74 -6.66
C TRP A 23 -16.86 -12.52 -5.64
N ARG A 24 -15.65 -12.96 -6.02
CA ARG A 24 -14.72 -13.60 -5.09
C ARG A 24 -14.19 -12.61 -4.07
N ASP A 25 -13.82 -11.40 -4.51
CA ASP A 25 -13.32 -10.36 -3.61
C ASP A 25 -14.41 -9.87 -2.65
N GLN A 26 -15.65 -9.76 -3.12
CA GLN A 26 -16.83 -9.47 -2.29
C GLN A 26 -17.13 -10.60 -1.29
N GLY A 27 -17.01 -11.86 -1.70
CA GLY A 27 -17.18 -13.01 -0.80
C GLY A 27 -16.10 -13.06 0.30
N VAL A 28 -14.85 -12.75 -0.04
CA VAL A 28 -13.75 -12.63 0.93
C VAL A 28 -13.98 -11.46 1.88
N ALA A 29 -14.35 -10.28 1.36
CA ALA A 29 -14.67 -9.12 2.18
C ALA A 29 -15.84 -9.40 3.13
N PHE A 30 -16.89 -10.05 2.64
CA PHE A 30 -18.04 -10.46 3.45
C PHE A 30 -17.64 -11.42 4.57
N GLY A 31 -16.91 -12.49 4.24
CA GLY A 31 -16.41 -13.44 5.24
C GLY A 31 -15.52 -12.78 6.28
N TRP A 32 -14.68 -11.84 5.87
CA TRP A 32 -13.83 -11.06 6.77
C TRP A 32 -14.63 -10.14 7.67
N LEU A 33 -15.69 -9.50 7.17
CA LEU A 33 -16.55 -8.63 7.97
C LEU A 33 -17.31 -9.42 9.04
N VAL A 34 -17.84 -10.60 8.67
CA VAL A 34 -18.47 -11.52 9.63
C VAL A 34 -17.47 -11.99 10.67
N LEU A 35 -16.23 -12.30 10.28
CA LEU A 35 -15.19 -12.71 11.22
C LEU A 35 -14.84 -11.60 12.21
N ILE A 36 -14.57 -10.37 11.72
CA ILE A 36 -14.28 -9.20 12.56
C ILE A 36 -15.45 -8.94 13.51
N TRP A 37 -16.69 -9.02 13.03
CA TRP A 37 -17.88 -8.88 13.85
C TRP A 37 -17.88 -9.89 15.02
N ASN A 38 -17.63 -11.16 14.73
CA ASN A 38 -17.60 -12.18 15.78
C ASN A 38 -16.44 -11.96 16.76
N LEU A 39 -15.29 -11.52 16.27
CA LEU A 39 -14.12 -11.21 17.09
C LEU A 39 -14.36 -10.00 18.00
N LEU A 40 -15.11 -9.00 17.53
CA LEU A 40 -15.51 -7.81 18.30
C LEU A 40 -16.30 -8.18 19.55
N TRP A 41 -17.25 -9.12 19.41
CA TRP A 41 -18.04 -9.62 20.53
C TRP A 41 -17.33 -10.71 21.34
N GLY A 42 -16.29 -11.34 20.78
CA GLY A 42 -15.51 -12.40 21.42
C GLY A 42 -16.28 -13.70 21.68
N GLN A 43 -17.49 -13.84 21.15
CA GLN A 43 -18.39 -14.98 21.36
C GLN A 43 -18.85 -15.52 20.01
N PHE A 44 -18.54 -16.79 19.74
CA PHE A 44 -19.02 -17.50 18.55
C PHE A 44 -20.34 -18.21 18.87
N THR A 45 -21.44 -17.46 18.90
CA THR A 45 -22.79 -18.00 19.05
C THR A 45 -23.56 -17.88 17.73
N TRP A 46 -24.58 -18.72 17.52
CA TRP A 46 -25.43 -18.66 16.33
C TRP A 46 -26.08 -17.27 16.15
N GLY A 47 -26.53 -16.64 17.24
CA GLY A 47 -27.09 -15.29 17.19
C GLY A 47 -26.09 -14.24 16.72
N ASN A 48 -24.84 -14.34 17.18
CA ASN A 48 -23.79 -13.41 16.77
C ASN A 48 -23.34 -13.63 15.32
N LEU A 49 -23.33 -14.88 14.87
CA LEU A 49 -23.06 -15.21 13.47
C LEU A 49 -24.12 -14.62 12.54
N LEU A 50 -25.42 -14.78 12.88
CA LEU A 50 -26.51 -14.17 12.12
C LEU A 50 -26.43 -12.63 12.13
N GLY A 51 -26.11 -12.04 13.28
CA GLY A 51 -25.87 -10.60 13.40
C GLY A 51 -24.75 -10.12 12.48
N GLY A 52 -23.62 -10.83 12.47
CA GLY A 52 -22.48 -10.53 11.60
C GLY A 52 -22.80 -10.67 10.12
N VAL A 53 -23.57 -11.69 9.73
CA VAL A 53 -24.06 -11.88 8.35
C VAL A 53 -24.97 -10.73 7.93
N LEU A 54 -25.90 -10.32 8.79
CA LEU A 54 -26.83 -9.22 8.51
C LEU A 54 -26.06 -7.90 8.36
N VAL A 55 -25.20 -7.58 9.32
CA VAL A 55 -24.36 -6.37 9.28
C VAL A 55 -23.43 -6.40 8.08
N GLY A 56 -22.82 -7.55 7.81
CA GLY A 56 -22.02 -7.84 6.61
C GLY A 56 -22.73 -7.46 5.31
N ALA A 57 -23.96 -7.92 5.17
CA ALA A 57 -24.77 -7.70 3.98
C ALA A 57 -25.15 -6.22 3.86
N VAL A 58 -25.60 -5.60 4.96
CA VAL A 58 -25.93 -4.16 4.99
C VAL A 58 -24.72 -3.33 4.58
N VAL A 59 -23.55 -3.57 5.18
CA VAL A 59 -22.34 -2.80 4.87
C VAL A 59 -21.96 -2.93 3.39
N LEU A 60 -21.96 -4.13 2.81
CA LEU A 60 -21.59 -4.30 1.40
C LEU A 60 -22.63 -3.77 0.41
N VAL A 61 -23.90 -3.68 0.80
CA VAL A 61 -24.96 -3.07 -0.01
C VAL A 61 -24.83 -1.56 -0.02
N PHE A 62 -24.58 -0.94 1.14
CA PHE A 62 -24.45 0.52 1.25
C PHE A 62 -23.07 1.05 0.84
N PHE A 63 -22.02 0.26 1.06
CA PHE A 63 -20.64 0.59 0.76
C PHE A 63 -20.02 -0.51 -0.11
N PRO A 64 -20.39 -0.61 -1.40
CA PRO A 64 -19.78 -1.57 -2.30
C PRO A 64 -18.30 -1.22 -2.47
N LEU A 65 -17.40 -2.03 -1.92
CA LEU A 65 -15.96 -1.83 -2.10
C LEU A 65 -15.63 -1.92 -3.60
N PRO A 66 -15.00 -0.90 -4.20
CA PRO A 66 -14.41 -1.05 -5.52
C PRO A 66 -13.42 -2.21 -5.47
N PRO A 67 -13.32 -3.01 -6.54
CA PRO A 67 -12.38 -4.13 -6.57
C PRO A 67 -10.96 -3.58 -6.41
N VAL A 68 -10.37 -3.79 -5.23
CA VAL A 68 -8.94 -3.55 -5.04
C VAL A 68 -8.24 -4.58 -5.90
N THR A 69 -7.46 -4.15 -6.90
CA THR A 69 -6.72 -5.05 -7.77
C THR A 69 -5.60 -5.75 -6.99
N PHE A 70 -5.95 -6.71 -6.14
CA PHE A 70 -5.05 -7.66 -5.52
C PHE A 70 -4.66 -8.72 -6.58
N GLY A 71 -3.85 -8.29 -7.56
CA GLY A 71 -3.19 -9.20 -8.50
C GLY A 71 -1.98 -9.93 -7.88
N GLY A 72 -1.65 -9.57 -6.63
CA GLY A 72 -0.51 -10.04 -5.87
C GLY A 72 -0.73 -11.37 -5.14
N ARG A 73 0.35 -12.12 -4.92
CA ARG A 73 0.33 -13.33 -4.07
C ARG A 73 1.02 -13.00 -2.76
N LEU A 74 0.34 -13.23 -1.64
CA LEU A 74 0.95 -13.13 -0.32
C LEU A 74 2.06 -14.18 -0.18
N ARG A 75 3.27 -13.73 0.14
CA ARG A 75 4.44 -14.60 0.36
C ARG A 75 4.83 -14.55 1.84
N PRO A 76 4.41 -15.53 2.67
CA PRO A 76 4.55 -15.46 4.13
C PRO A 76 5.99 -15.23 4.60
N ARG A 77 6.98 -15.85 3.95
CA ARG A 77 8.40 -15.65 4.28
C ARG A 77 8.85 -14.20 4.04
N ALA A 78 8.45 -13.60 2.92
CA ALA A 78 8.81 -12.22 2.60
C ALA A 78 8.04 -11.22 3.48
N LEU A 79 6.78 -11.54 3.83
CA LEU A 79 5.99 -10.77 4.79
C LEU A 79 6.64 -10.77 6.18
N LEU A 80 7.11 -11.93 6.66
CA LEU A 80 7.80 -12.03 7.94
C LEU A 80 9.07 -11.17 7.95
N VAL A 81 9.86 -11.20 6.87
CA VAL A 81 11.06 -10.35 6.71
C VAL A 81 10.69 -8.87 6.69
N LEU A 82 9.65 -8.48 5.96
CA LEU A 82 9.14 -7.10 5.93
C LEU A 82 8.79 -6.63 7.35
N VAL A 83 7.97 -7.40 8.06
CA VAL A 83 7.52 -7.06 9.42
C VAL A 83 8.70 -6.99 10.39
N ALA A 84 9.57 -7.99 10.42
CA ALA A 84 10.71 -8.01 11.33
C ALA A 84 11.66 -6.83 11.09
N ARG A 85 11.99 -6.53 9.81
CA ARG A 85 12.84 -5.38 9.47
C ARG A 85 12.17 -4.05 9.79
N PHE A 86 10.89 -3.93 9.50
CA PHE A 86 10.10 -2.74 9.79
C PHE A 86 10.05 -2.45 11.30
N VAL A 87 9.84 -3.47 12.14
CA VAL A 87 9.83 -3.30 13.61
C VAL A 87 11.20 -2.82 14.10
N VAL A 88 12.30 -3.40 13.61
CA VAL A 88 13.66 -2.94 13.97
C VAL A 88 13.85 -1.48 13.58
N GLU A 89 13.47 -1.13 12.36
CA GLU A 89 13.59 0.24 11.85
C GLU A 89 12.75 1.23 12.65
N LEU A 90 11.51 0.86 12.96
CA LEU A 90 10.59 1.63 13.80
C LEU A 90 11.18 1.90 15.18
N VAL A 91 11.72 0.88 15.84
CA VAL A 91 12.33 1.02 17.18
C VAL A 91 13.56 1.93 17.12
N VAL A 92 14.46 1.70 16.16
CA VAL A 92 15.69 2.51 16.01
C VAL A 92 15.35 3.98 15.72
N ALA A 93 14.39 4.23 14.83
CA ALA A 93 13.93 5.58 14.51
C ALA A 93 13.26 6.25 15.72
N SER A 94 12.42 5.51 16.46
CA SER A 94 11.77 6.02 17.68
C SER A 94 12.79 6.43 18.74
N VAL A 95 13.82 5.60 18.97
CA VAL A 95 14.91 5.93 19.90
C VAL A 95 15.68 7.17 19.44
N ARG A 96 15.94 7.31 18.13
CA ARG A 96 16.61 8.50 17.57
C ARG A 96 15.79 9.76 17.83
N VAL A 97 14.50 9.73 17.53
CA VAL A 97 13.60 10.89 17.75
C VAL A 97 13.44 11.19 19.24
N ALA A 98 13.33 10.17 20.10
CA ALA A 98 13.31 10.35 21.54
C ALA A 98 14.59 11.05 22.05
N ARG A 99 15.77 10.66 21.53
CA ARG A 99 17.04 11.31 21.85
C ARG A 99 17.06 12.78 21.43
N ILE A 100 16.56 13.09 20.23
CA ILE A 100 16.44 14.47 19.74
C ILE A 100 15.51 15.28 20.65
N ALA A 101 14.39 14.70 21.08
CA ALA A 101 13.41 15.39 21.91
C ALA A 101 13.93 15.73 23.33
N VAL A 102 14.77 14.87 23.91
CA VAL A 102 15.35 15.11 25.25
C VAL A 102 16.61 15.96 25.23
N GLN A 103 17.20 16.23 24.05
CA GLN A 103 18.45 16.98 23.94
C GLN A 103 18.19 18.49 24.01
N PRO A 104 18.62 19.20 25.07
CA PRO A 104 18.39 20.64 25.19
C PRO A 104 19.15 21.41 24.11
N GLY A 105 18.49 22.41 23.51
CA GLY A 105 19.10 23.29 22.49
C GLY A 105 19.31 22.63 21.12
N PHE A 106 18.82 21.41 20.91
CA PHE A 106 18.90 20.76 19.61
C PHE A 106 17.89 21.37 18.63
N GLN A 107 18.37 21.91 17.52
CA GLN A 107 17.54 22.45 16.43
C GLN A 107 17.63 21.52 15.21
N PRO A 108 16.65 20.63 14.99
CA PRO A 108 16.61 19.81 13.80
C PRO A 108 16.43 20.69 12.57
N ARG A 109 17.23 20.44 11.54
CA ARG A 109 16.99 21.01 10.21
C ARG A 109 16.11 20.04 9.44
N SER A 110 15.03 20.53 8.86
CA SER A 110 14.17 19.70 8.04
C SER A 110 14.31 20.01 6.56
N ALA A 111 13.97 19.04 5.72
CA ALA A 111 13.94 19.21 4.28
C ALA A 111 12.75 18.45 3.68
N ILE A 112 12.31 18.87 2.50
CA ILE A 112 11.29 18.17 1.73
C ILE A 112 11.96 17.42 0.59
N ILE A 113 11.62 16.15 0.42
CA ILE A 113 12.09 15.32 -0.69
C ILE A 113 10.91 14.73 -1.45
N ALA A 114 11.03 14.66 -2.77
CA ALA A 114 10.17 13.86 -3.62
C ALA A 114 10.79 12.47 -3.81
N VAL A 115 9.98 11.43 -3.62
CA VAL A 115 10.36 10.03 -3.83
C VAL A 115 9.42 9.40 -4.87
N PRO A 116 9.84 9.25 -6.14
CA PRO A 116 9.06 8.55 -7.14
C PRO A 116 9.13 7.04 -6.88
N LEU A 117 7.98 6.40 -6.67
CA LEU A 117 7.87 4.96 -6.50
C LEU A 117 8.04 4.23 -7.84
N ARG A 118 8.56 3.00 -7.78
CA ARG A 118 8.79 2.14 -8.95
C ARG A 118 7.50 1.50 -9.46
N VAL A 119 6.54 1.22 -8.56
CA VAL A 119 5.26 0.61 -8.89
C VAL A 119 4.09 1.49 -8.45
N ARG A 120 3.29 1.91 -9.44
CA ARG A 120 2.15 2.81 -9.28
C ARG A 120 0.81 2.08 -9.10
N THR A 121 0.77 1.11 -8.19
CA THR A 121 -0.51 0.48 -7.81
C THR A 121 -1.02 1.09 -6.51
N ASP A 122 -2.33 1.30 -6.42
CA ASP A 122 -2.95 1.96 -5.24
C ASP A 122 -2.60 1.24 -3.94
N LEU A 123 -2.55 -0.09 -3.97
CA LEU A 123 -2.14 -0.91 -2.83
C LEU A 123 -0.67 -0.68 -2.45
N ASN A 124 0.25 -0.67 -3.43
CA ASN A 124 1.66 -0.44 -3.15
C ASN A 124 1.89 0.98 -2.62
N LEU A 125 1.25 1.98 -3.22
CA LEU A 125 1.31 3.36 -2.81
C LEU A 125 0.77 3.53 -1.38
N ALA A 126 -0.39 2.95 -1.08
CA ALA A 126 -0.98 3.00 0.25
C ALA A 126 -0.12 2.29 1.30
N LEU A 127 0.36 1.07 1.03
CA LEU A 127 1.22 0.34 1.96
C LEU A 127 2.56 1.04 2.19
N THR A 128 3.15 1.60 1.13
CA THR A 128 4.42 2.34 1.25
C THR A 128 4.21 3.61 2.05
N ALA A 129 3.14 4.36 1.78
CA ALA A 129 2.78 5.54 2.55
C ALA A 129 2.55 5.21 4.03
N GLU A 130 1.77 4.17 4.33
CA GLU A 130 1.48 3.76 5.70
C GLU A 130 2.77 3.38 6.46
N LEU A 131 3.63 2.53 5.89
CA LEU A 131 4.87 2.13 6.55
C LEU A 131 5.83 3.32 6.71
N VAL A 132 5.95 4.21 5.73
CA VAL A 132 6.79 5.40 5.85
C VAL A 132 6.26 6.36 6.93
N SER A 133 4.94 6.50 7.05
CA SER A 133 4.30 7.34 8.06
C SER A 133 4.44 6.79 9.47
N LEU A 134 4.53 5.46 9.63
CA LEU A 134 4.71 4.84 10.94
C LEU A 134 6.14 4.99 11.47
N VAL A 135 7.15 5.15 10.60
CA VAL A 135 8.53 5.32 11.05
C VAL A 135 8.82 6.80 11.35
N PRO A 136 9.07 7.16 12.62
CA PRO A 136 9.27 8.55 13.01
C PRO A 136 10.56 9.13 12.40
N GLY A 137 10.54 10.44 12.14
CA GLY A 137 11.63 11.14 11.44
C GLY A 137 11.35 11.40 9.96
N THR A 138 10.26 10.85 9.42
CA THR A 138 9.71 11.19 8.11
C THR A 138 8.20 11.38 8.21
N LEU A 139 7.65 12.44 7.61
CA LEU A 139 6.22 12.72 7.54
C LEU A 139 5.80 12.89 6.08
N ILE A 140 4.68 12.31 5.68
CA ILE A 140 4.13 12.50 4.35
C ILE A 140 3.40 13.84 4.30
N LEU A 141 3.78 14.70 3.35
CA LEU A 141 3.09 15.97 3.08
C LEU A 141 2.03 15.80 2.02
N GLU A 142 2.38 15.10 0.94
CA GLU A 142 1.51 14.93 -0.23
C GLU A 142 1.81 13.62 -0.93
N VAL A 143 0.76 13.04 -1.53
CA VAL A 143 0.83 11.82 -2.32
C VAL A 143 0.24 12.13 -3.70
N ASP A 144 1.10 12.22 -4.71
CA ASP A 144 0.67 12.30 -6.09
C ASP A 144 0.43 10.87 -6.61
N ARG A 145 -0.85 10.49 -6.70
CA ARG A 145 -1.28 9.16 -7.15
C ARG A 145 -1.02 8.94 -8.64
N GLU A 146 -1.13 9.98 -9.47
CA GLU A 146 -0.98 9.85 -10.93
C GLU A 146 0.50 9.71 -11.31
N ALA A 147 1.36 10.53 -10.70
CA ALA A 147 2.80 10.45 -10.88
C ALA A 147 3.44 9.31 -10.07
N GLY A 148 2.77 8.81 -9.03
CA GLY A 148 3.32 7.81 -8.10
C GLY A 148 4.46 8.37 -7.26
N VAL A 149 4.33 9.61 -6.79
CA VAL A 149 5.37 10.34 -6.06
C VAL A 149 4.92 10.61 -4.63
N LEU A 150 5.78 10.29 -3.66
CA LEU A 150 5.60 10.64 -2.26
C LEU A 150 6.43 11.88 -1.93
N TYR A 151 5.78 12.94 -1.46
CA TYR A 151 6.46 14.13 -0.93
C TYR A 151 6.60 13.99 0.57
N LEU A 152 7.86 13.88 1.02
CA LEU A 152 8.20 13.58 2.41
C LEU A 152 8.91 14.76 3.04
N HIS A 153 8.49 15.11 4.25
CA HIS A 153 9.24 15.95 5.17
C HIS A 153 10.17 15.08 6.01
N VAL A 154 11.48 15.31 5.90
CA VAL A 154 12.50 14.57 6.63
C VAL A 154 13.02 15.42 7.78
N LEU A 155 13.12 14.81 8.96
CA LEU A 155 13.65 15.41 10.18
C LEU A 155 15.18 15.23 10.29
N ASP A 156 15.88 16.23 10.82
CA ASP A 156 17.32 16.23 11.11
C ASP A 156 18.22 15.90 9.89
N VAL A 157 18.09 16.70 8.84
CA VAL A 157 18.94 16.67 7.65
C VAL A 157 20.13 17.60 7.84
N ARG A 158 21.36 17.06 7.80
CA ARG A 158 22.59 17.84 7.98
C ARG A 158 23.46 17.90 6.74
N ARG A 159 23.39 16.86 5.91
CA ARG A 159 24.17 16.72 4.69
C ARG A 159 23.29 16.33 3.51
N PRO A 160 23.66 16.69 2.27
CA PRO A 160 22.95 16.24 1.07
C PRO A 160 22.80 14.71 0.99
N GLN A 161 23.78 13.97 1.50
CA GLN A 161 23.75 12.50 1.58
C GLN A 161 22.58 11.99 2.43
N ASP A 162 22.19 12.69 3.49
CA ASP A 162 21.08 12.27 4.35
C ASP A 162 19.75 12.26 3.55
N LEU A 163 19.62 13.12 2.52
CA LEU A 163 18.47 13.11 1.62
C LEU A 163 18.48 11.89 0.70
N ALA A 164 19.65 11.48 0.20
CA ALA A 164 19.80 10.27 -0.61
C ALA A 164 19.49 9.02 0.21
N ASP A 165 20.00 8.95 1.44
CA ASP A 165 19.75 7.84 2.37
C ASP A 165 18.25 7.68 2.68
N ASN A 166 17.53 8.78 2.90
CA ASN A 166 16.09 8.74 3.13
C ASN A 166 15.31 8.29 1.89
N ARG A 167 15.72 8.71 0.68
CA ARG A 167 15.13 8.19 -0.57
C ARG A 167 15.35 6.70 -0.72
N ALA A 168 16.59 6.24 -0.55
CA ALA A 168 16.95 4.83 -0.66
C ALA A 168 16.17 3.96 0.35
N ARG A 169 16.02 4.46 1.58
CA ARG A 169 15.24 3.79 2.63
C ARG A 169 13.76 3.60 2.24
N VAL A 170 13.12 4.62 1.68
CA VAL A 170 11.72 4.53 1.22
C VAL A 170 11.59 3.53 0.07
N LEU A 171 12.53 3.56 -0.89
CA LEU A 171 12.55 2.61 -2.01
C LEU A 171 12.81 1.16 -1.55
N GLU A 172 13.58 0.97 -0.49
CA GLU A 172 13.80 -0.36 0.10
C GLU A 172 12.54 -0.87 0.83
N ILE A 173 11.78 0.01 1.49
CA ILE A 173 10.45 -0.33 2.03
C ILE A 173 9.52 -0.78 0.90
N GLU A 174 9.43 0.01 -0.19
CA GLU A 174 8.66 -0.34 -1.38
C GLU A 174 9.07 -1.72 -1.92
N ARG A 175 10.39 -1.97 -2.07
CA ARG A 175 10.93 -3.25 -2.55
C ARG A 175 10.48 -4.42 -1.67
N ARG A 176 10.49 -4.25 -0.34
CA ARG A 176 10.05 -5.30 0.60
C ARG A 176 8.54 -5.52 0.54
N ILE A 177 7.73 -4.47 0.41
CA ILE A 177 6.28 -4.57 0.21
C ILE A 177 5.97 -5.38 -1.04
N LEU A 178 6.57 -5.02 -2.17
CA LEU A 178 6.34 -5.70 -3.44
C LEU A 178 6.82 -7.15 -3.43
N ARG A 179 7.90 -7.47 -2.71
CA ARG A 179 8.32 -8.86 -2.49
C ARG A 179 7.34 -9.65 -1.63
N ALA A 180 6.64 -8.99 -0.68
CA ALA A 180 5.71 -9.64 0.24
C ALA A 180 4.30 -9.82 -0.35
N VAL A 181 3.80 -8.80 -1.06
CA VAL A 181 2.40 -8.68 -1.48
C VAL A 181 2.25 -8.50 -2.99
N GLY A 182 3.30 -8.09 -3.71
CA GLY A 182 3.23 -7.78 -5.14
C GLY A 182 2.99 -8.98 -6.05
N SER A 183 2.42 -8.70 -7.22
CA SER A 183 2.24 -9.64 -8.32
C SER A 183 3.58 -10.00 -8.95
N ALA A 184 3.63 -11.14 -9.65
CA ALA A 184 4.85 -11.57 -10.34
C ALA A 184 5.30 -10.54 -11.41
N ALA A 185 4.38 -9.77 -11.98
CA ALA A 185 4.71 -8.71 -12.93
C ALA A 185 5.35 -7.49 -12.24
N GLU A 186 4.83 -7.08 -11.08
CA GLU A 186 5.40 -5.96 -10.30
C GLU A 186 6.79 -6.30 -9.75
N VAL A 187 6.98 -7.52 -9.26
CA VAL A 187 8.31 -7.97 -8.79
C VAL A 187 9.32 -7.99 -9.95
N ARG A 188 8.91 -8.38 -11.16
CA ARG A 188 9.80 -8.31 -12.34
C ARG A 188 10.17 -6.87 -12.71
N ARG A 189 9.25 -5.91 -12.59
CA ARG A 189 9.54 -4.48 -12.84
C ARG A 189 10.61 -3.96 -11.88
N LEU A 190 10.57 -4.36 -10.61
CA LEU A 190 11.62 -4.01 -9.64
C LEU A 190 13.01 -4.50 -10.00
N ASP A 191 13.10 -5.68 -10.64
CA ASP A 191 14.38 -6.29 -11.00
C ASP A 191 14.88 -5.83 -12.39
N SER A 192 14.04 -5.14 -13.17
CA SER A 192 14.36 -4.65 -14.53
C SER A 192 14.59 -3.15 -14.65
N GLU A 193 14.14 -2.32 -13.70
CA GLU A 193 14.62 -0.93 -13.54
C GLU A 193 15.73 -0.89 -12.46
N PRO A 194 17.03 -1.03 -12.83
CA PRO A 194 18.13 -0.66 -11.94
C PRO A 194 18.15 0.87 -11.71
N ASP A 195 18.89 1.33 -10.69
CA ASP A 195 19.06 2.70 -10.15
C ASP A 195 19.41 3.84 -11.14
N GLU A 196 19.02 3.78 -12.41
CA GLU A 196 19.34 4.83 -13.40
C GLU A 196 18.69 6.19 -13.06
N ARG A 197 17.61 6.22 -12.27
CA ARG A 197 16.98 7.48 -11.85
C ARG A 197 17.76 8.22 -10.76
N GLU A 198 18.75 7.59 -10.12
CA GLU A 198 19.66 8.24 -9.16
C GLU A 198 20.72 9.10 -9.86
N LYS A 199 20.91 8.94 -11.18
CA LYS A 199 21.97 9.61 -11.95
C LYS A 199 21.58 10.92 -12.65
N LYS A 200 20.35 11.42 -12.52
CA LYS A 200 19.99 12.68 -13.17
C LYS A 200 20.22 13.85 -12.18
N PRO A 201 21.21 14.72 -12.44
CA PRO A 201 21.48 15.90 -11.60
C PRO A 201 20.33 16.90 -11.62
#